data_AF-A0A6I7QY55-F1
#
_entry.id   AF-A0A6I7QY55-F1
#
_cell.length_a   1.000
_cell.length_b   1.000
_cell.length_c   1.000
_cell.angle_alpha   90.00
_cell.angle_beta   90.00
_cell.angle_gamma   90.00
#
_symmetry.space_group_name_H-M   'P 1'
#
loop_
_entity.id
_entity.type
_entity.pdbx_description
1 polymer ?
#
loop_
_entity_poly.entity_id
_entity_poly.type
_entity_poly.pdbx_seq_one_letter_code
_entity_poly.pdbx_strand_id
1 'polypeptide(L)'
;MWNYRVVRKKYVYHDSLSKKERTDYTYSIHEAYYDKNGFVGAITKDPIEPFGENIEELRHSWAMMAEAFGKPILDSEEIPEPGYERIEDPIGSELDRRVKDFESGETKGIPWEQVKKDLEAKWGSSDEDACRKQIDDERLEKEQSHSEAFIGISVLEDLITKICTDYINHI
;
A
#
# COMPACT_ATOMS: atom_id res chain seq x y z
N MET A 1 -1.59 9.35 17.42
CA MET A 1 -0.42 10.22 17.12
C MET A 1 -0.17 10.20 15.62
N TRP A 2 0.13 11.34 14.99
CA TRP A 2 0.49 11.39 13.57
C TRP A 2 1.97 11.06 13.36
N ASN A 3 2.28 10.23 12.37
CA ASN A 3 3.65 9.96 11.88
C ASN A 3 3.58 9.48 10.42
N TYR A 4 4.70 9.13 9.79
CA TYR A 4 4.75 8.69 8.40
C TYR A 4 4.62 7.17 8.25
N ARG A 5 4.10 6.73 7.10
CA ARG A 5 4.02 5.33 6.71
C ARG A 5 4.16 5.18 5.20
N VAL A 6 4.89 4.15 4.76
CA VAL A 6 4.86 3.71 3.35
C VAL A 6 3.54 2.98 3.12
N VAL A 7 2.74 3.50 2.18
CA VAL A 7 1.44 2.95 1.83
C VAL A 7 1.50 2.37 0.43
N ARG A 8 1.00 1.15 0.28
CA ARG A 8 0.74 0.50 -1.01
C ARG A 8 -0.68 0.81 -1.45
N LYS A 9 -0.82 1.44 -2.62
CA LYS A 9 -2.09 1.68 -3.30
C LYS A 9 -2.24 0.74 -4.48
N LYS A 10 -3.35 0.03 -4.51
CA LYS A 10 -3.74 -0.88 -5.59
C LYS A 10 -4.62 -0.11 -6.59
N TYR A 11 -4.26 -0.16 -7.87
CA TYR A 11 -5.03 0.41 -8.95
C TYR A 11 -5.56 -0.68 -9.85
N VAL A 12 -6.87 -0.78 -9.94
CA VAL A 12 -7.55 -1.68 -10.85
C VAL A 12 -8.02 -0.87 -12.06
N TYR A 13 -7.60 -1.28 -13.26
CA TYR A 13 -8.01 -0.65 -14.51
C TYR A 13 -8.34 -1.68 -15.57
N HIS A 14 -9.21 -1.30 -16.50
CA HIS A 14 -9.49 -2.09 -17.68
C HIS A 14 -8.52 -1.70 -18.79
N ASP A 15 -7.68 -2.64 -19.19
CA ASP A 15 -6.81 -2.44 -20.35
C ASP A 15 -7.66 -2.44 -21.62
N SER A 16 -7.61 -1.33 -22.36
CA SER A 16 -8.37 -1.14 -23.59
C SER A 16 -7.92 -2.06 -24.73
N LEU A 17 -6.66 -2.54 -24.70
CA LEU A 17 -6.10 -3.45 -25.70
C LEU A 17 -6.46 -4.90 -25.40
N SER A 18 -6.21 -5.37 -24.18
CA SER A 18 -6.47 -6.76 -23.79
C SER A 18 -7.90 -7.01 -23.29
N LYS A 19 -8.69 -5.96 -23.03
CA LYS A 19 -10.03 -6.02 -22.40
C LYS A 19 -10.07 -6.81 -21.10
N LYS A 20 -8.92 -6.99 -20.45
CA LYS A 20 -8.77 -7.62 -19.13
C LYS A 20 -8.71 -6.54 -18.06
N GLU A 21 -9.23 -6.89 -16.89
CA GLU A 21 -8.95 -6.14 -15.67
C GLU A 21 -7.49 -6.38 -15.26
N ARG A 22 -6.77 -5.30 -14.98
CA ARG A 22 -5.37 -5.31 -14.58
C ARG A 22 -5.23 -4.60 -13.25
N THR A 23 -4.26 -5.06 -12.47
CA THR A 23 -3.92 -4.47 -11.19
C THR A 23 -2.48 -3.98 -11.26
N ASP A 24 -2.26 -2.71 -10.95
CA ASP A 24 -0.93 -2.15 -10.70
C ASP A 24 -0.84 -1.65 -9.25
N TYR A 25 0.38 -1.55 -8.74
CA TYR A 25 0.65 -1.07 -7.38
C TYR A 25 1.56 0.15 -7.41
N THR A 26 1.32 1.09 -6.50
CA THR A 26 2.24 2.20 -6.24
C THR A 26 2.53 2.30 -4.75
N TYR A 27 3.69 2.87 -4.43
CA TYR A 27 4.14 3.07 -3.06
C TYR A 27 4.39 4.56 -2.86
N SER A 28 3.85 5.09 -1.77
CA SER A 28 3.99 6.50 -1.43
C SER A 28 4.01 6.68 0.07
N ILE A 29 4.64 7.76 0.54
CA ILE A 29 4.63 8.12 1.96
C ILE A 29 3.40 8.95 2.25
N HIS A 30 2.66 8.56 3.28
CA HIS A 30 1.51 9.28 3.80
C HIS A 30 1.74 9.63 5.27
N GLU A 31 1.10 10.69 5.73
CA GLU A 31 0.88 10.85 7.17
C GLU A 31 -0.20 9.87 7.60
N ALA A 32 0.08 9.13 8.67
CA ALA A 32 -0.74 8.09 9.24
C ALA A 32 -1.07 8.44 10.69
N TYR A 33 -2.33 8.31 11.06
CA TYR A 33 -2.82 8.49 12.42
C TYR A 33 -2.84 7.15 13.15
N TYR A 34 -2.02 7.03 14.17
CA TYR A 34 -1.87 5.82 14.99
C TYR A 34 -2.72 5.91 16.27
N ASP A 35 -3.34 4.81 16.67
CA ASP A 35 -3.87 4.66 18.03
C ASP A 35 -2.76 4.48 19.08
N LYS A 36 -3.16 4.29 20.34
CA LYS A 36 -2.24 4.05 21.47
C LYS A 36 -1.46 2.74 21.37
N ASN A 37 -1.94 1.78 20.58
CA ASN A 37 -1.33 0.47 20.38
C ASN A 37 -0.42 0.45 19.14
N GLY A 38 -0.40 1.53 18.35
CA GLY A 38 0.41 1.66 17.15
C GLY A 38 -0.27 1.14 15.88
N PHE A 39 -1.60 0.97 15.88
CA PHE A 39 -2.38 0.64 14.68
C PHE A 39 -2.83 1.92 13.97
N VAL A 40 -2.73 1.94 12.64
CA VAL A 40 -3.13 3.05 11.79
C VAL A 40 -4.64 3.04 11.58
N GLY A 41 -5.28 4.13 12.00
CA GLY A 41 -6.72 4.35 11.82
C GLY A 41 -7.07 5.12 10.54
N ALA A 42 -6.17 6.00 10.10
CA ALA A 42 -6.39 6.88 8.97
C ALA A 42 -5.07 7.32 8.35
N ILE A 43 -5.10 7.71 7.08
CA ILE A 43 -3.98 8.34 6.36
C ILE A 43 -4.44 9.58 5.60
N THR A 44 -3.50 10.45 5.24
CA THR A 44 -3.77 11.53 4.28
C THR A 44 -4.23 10.95 2.94
N LYS A 45 -5.16 11.64 2.28
CA LYS A 45 -5.66 11.23 0.96
C LYS A 45 -4.54 11.14 -0.07
N ASP A 46 -3.76 12.22 -0.15
CA ASP A 46 -2.65 12.38 -1.08
C ASP A 46 -1.31 12.11 -0.37
N PRO A 47 -0.30 11.59 -1.09
CA PRO A 47 1.07 11.49 -0.57
C PRO A 47 1.59 12.84 -0.10
N ILE A 48 2.43 12.82 0.92
CA ILE A 48 3.03 14.05 1.45
C ILE A 48 4.48 14.15 1.01
N GLU A 49 4.85 15.33 0.52
CA GLU A 49 6.23 15.67 0.17
C GLU A 49 6.96 16.28 1.37
N PRO A 50 8.30 16.08 1.49
CA PRO A 50 9.05 16.70 2.58
C PRO A 50 8.96 18.22 2.45
N PHE A 51 8.66 18.89 3.55
CA PHE A 51 8.38 20.33 3.59
C PHE A 51 8.96 20.97 4.85
N GLY A 52 9.39 22.23 4.73
CA GLY A 52 9.83 23.07 5.84
C GLY A 52 9.93 24.53 5.40
N GLU A 53 9.77 25.47 6.33
CA GLU A 53 9.90 26.91 6.04
C GLU A 53 11.37 27.33 5.86
N ASN A 54 12.29 26.46 6.30
CA ASN A 54 13.72 26.61 6.12
C ASN A 54 14.40 25.26 5.83
N ILE A 55 15.70 25.32 5.49
CA ILE A 55 16.46 24.15 5.06
C ILE A 55 16.66 23.11 6.18
N GLU A 56 16.68 23.54 7.44
CA GLU A 56 16.80 22.62 8.58
C GLU A 56 15.52 21.83 8.76
N GLU A 57 14.37 22.49 8.74
CA GLU A 57 13.06 21.85 8.79
C GLU A 57 12.84 20.89 7.62
N LEU A 58 13.23 21.28 6.41
CA LEU A 58 13.13 20.39 5.24
C LEU A 58 13.97 19.11 5.43
N ARG A 59 15.19 19.22 5.99
CA ARG A 59 16.03 18.05 6.30
C ARG A 59 15.40 17.18 7.39
N HIS A 60 14.83 17.79 8.43
CA HIS A 60 14.14 17.06 9.49
C HIS A 60 12.89 16.35 8.96
N SER A 61 12.10 17.01 8.11
CA SER A 61 10.93 16.43 7.44
C SER A 61 11.33 15.19 6.65
N TRP A 62 12.37 15.29 5.82
CA TRP A 62 12.90 14.16 5.06
C TRP A 62 13.38 13.02 5.97
N ALA A 63 14.10 13.33 7.04
CA ALA A 63 14.59 12.33 7.99
C ALA A 63 13.45 11.60 8.71
N MET A 64 12.40 12.31 9.13
CA MET A 64 11.20 11.71 9.70
C MET A 64 10.44 10.83 8.69
N MET A 65 10.38 11.25 7.43
CA MET A 65 9.79 10.42 6.36
C MET A 65 10.62 9.15 6.12
N ALA A 66 11.95 9.22 6.24
CA ALA A 66 12.81 8.06 6.10
C ALA A 66 12.53 6.98 7.16
N GLU A 67 12.08 7.34 8.37
CA GLU A 67 11.64 6.39 9.40
C GLU A 67 10.49 5.49 8.94
N ALA A 68 9.71 5.91 7.96
CA ALA A 68 8.62 5.11 7.41
C ALA A 68 9.12 3.81 6.75
N PHE A 69 10.36 3.77 6.25
CA PHE A 69 10.97 2.56 5.67
C PHE A 69 11.39 1.53 6.73
N GLY A 70 11.50 1.93 8.00
CA GLY A 70 11.74 1.00 9.11
C GLY A 70 10.47 0.27 9.57
N LYS A 71 9.33 0.55 8.93
CA LYS A 71 8.00 0.05 9.30
C LYS A 71 7.42 -0.83 8.18
N PRO A 72 6.52 -1.78 8.49
CA PRO A 72 5.88 -2.60 7.46
C PRO A 72 5.13 -1.77 6.42
N ILE A 73 5.11 -2.21 5.16
CA ILE A 73 4.29 -1.57 4.13
C ILE A 73 2.82 -1.70 4.53
N LEU A 74 2.07 -0.60 4.52
CA LEU A 74 0.65 -0.57 4.86
C LEU A 74 -0.20 -0.63 3.59
N ASP A 75 -1.11 -1.58 3.53
CA ASP A 75 -2.10 -1.63 2.46
C ASP A 75 -3.20 -0.60 2.67
N SER A 76 -3.42 0.28 1.68
CA SER A 76 -4.47 1.30 1.76
C SER A 76 -5.88 0.71 1.94
N GLU A 77 -6.11 -0.52 1.46
CA GLU A 77 -7.37 -1.24 1.59
C GLU A 77 -7.56 -1.85 3.00
N GLU A 78 -6.48 -1.96 3.78
CA GLU A 78 -6.49 -2.52 5.14
C GLU A 78 -6.61 -1.44 6.22
N ILE A 79 -6.95 -0.20 5.86
CA ILE A 79 -7.12 0.91 6.80
C ILE A 79 -8.62 1.05 7.17
N PRO A 80 -8.97 1.07 8.47
CA PRO A 80 -8.08 1.00 9.63
C PRO A 80 -7.52 -0.40 9.86
N GLU A 81 -6.26 -0.46 10.31
CA GLU A 81 -5.54 -1.73 10.53
C GLU A 81 -6.33 -2.65 11.48
N PRO A 82 -6.31 -3.98 11.24
CA PRO A 82 -6.89 -4.94 12.18
C PRO A 82 -6.29 -4.77 13.58
N GLY A 83 -7.12 -4.39 14.56
CA GLY A 83 -6.69 -4.10 15.94
C GLY A 83 -6.78 -2.63 16.33
N TYR A 84 -7.09 -1.73 15.39
CA TYR A 84 -7.32 -0.31 15.68
C TYR A 84 -8.48 -0.11 16.67
N GLU A 85 -8.18 0.51 17.82
CA GLU A 85 -9.17 0.79 18.85
C GLU A 85 -9.95 2.09 18.56
N ARG A 86 -11.18 1.94 18.06
CA ARG A 86 -12.06 3.07 17.65
C ARG A 86 -12.77 3.81 18.78
N ILE A 87 -12.50 3.48 20.05
CA ILE A 87 -13.34 3.87 21.19
C ILE A 87 -13.32 5.39 21.47
N GLU A 88 -12.38 6.14 20.86
CA GLU A 88 -12.25 7.59 21.05
C GLU A 88 -12.31 8.43 19.75
N ASP A 89 -12.70 7.84 18.60
CA ASP A 89 -12.69 8.53 17.29
C ASP A 89 -14.11 8.83 16.75
N PRO A 90 -14.54 10.11 16.71
CA PRO A 90 -15.87 10.49 16.21
C PRO A 90 -16.07 10.30 14.70
N ILE A 91 -15.02 10.09 13.90
CA ILE A 91 -15.11 9.88 12.43
C ILE A 91 -15.44 8.42 12.09
N GLY A 92 -14.92 7.47 12.87
CA GLY A 92 -15.11 6.03 12.62
C GLY A 92 -16.56 5.55 12.75
N SER A 93 -17.36 6.20 13.60
CA SER A 93 -18.74 5.78 13.91
C SER A 93 -19.72 5.91 12.74
N GLU A 94 -19.50 6.85 11.82
CA GLU A 94 -20.36 7.07 10.64
C GLU A 94 -20.03 6.12 9.49
N LEU A 95 -18.79 5.62 9.39
CA LEU A 95 -18.38 4.65 8.37
C LEU A 95 -18.90 3.25 8.69
N ASP A 96 -18.91 2.84 9.96
CA ASP A 96 -19.48 1.56 10.41
C ASP A 96 -20.98 1.43 10.13
N ARG A 97 -21.69 2.56 10.09
CA ARG A 97 -23.11 2.59 9.71
C ARG A 97 -23.29 2.22 8.23
N ARG A 98 -22.39 2.66 7.34
CA ARG A 98 -22.49 2.49 5.87
C ARG A 98 -22.09 1.09 5.40
N VAL A 99 -21.15 0.44 6.08
CA VAL A 99 -20.75 -0.95 5.77
C VAL A 99 -21.90 -1.93 6.07
N LYS A 100 -22.62 -1.72 7.18
CA LYS A 100 -23.81 -2.49 7.53
C LYS A 100 -24.94 -2.38 6.50
N ASP A 101 -25.01 -1.27 5.77
CA ASP A 101 -26.01 -1.06 4.72
C ASP A 101 -25.64 -1.84 3.43
N PHE A 102 -24.35 -2.08 3.15
CA PHE A 102 -23.87 -2.78 1.95
C PHE A 102 -23.95 -4.32 2.06
N GLU A 103 -23.74 -4.86 3.26
CA GLU A 103 -23.82 -6.31 3.54
C GLU A 103 -25.26 -6.89 3.45
N SER A 104 -26.27 -6.05 3.18
CA SER A 104 -27.69 -6.42 3.10
C SER A 104 -28.09 -7.24 1.85
N GLY A 105 -27.16 -7.46 0.91
CA GLY A 105 -27.09 -8.70 0.10
C GLY A 105 -28.16 -8.95 -0.98
N GLU A 106 -28.14 -8.19 -2.08
CA GLU A 106 -29.14 -8.35 -3.16
C GLU A 106 -28.56 -8.56 -4.58
N THR A 107 -27.54 -9.40 -4.79
CA THR A 107 -27.22 -9.92 -6.15
C THR A 107 -26.48 -11.26 -6.15
N LYS A 108 -26.87 -12.17 -7.08
CA LYS A 108 -26.19 -13.44 -7.37
C LYS A 108 -25.24 -13.26 -8.55
N GLY A 109 -23.96 -13.57 -8.35
CA GLY A 109 -22.93 -13.57 -9.39
C GLY A 109 -23.01 -14.78 -10.33
N ILE A 110 -22.54 -14.60 -11.55
CA ILE A 110 -22.37 -15.69 -12.53
C ILE A 110 -21.15 -16.52 -12.13
N PRO A 111 -21.21 -17.87 -12.16
CA PRO A 111 -20.07 -18.72 -11.80
C PRO A 111 -18.85 -18.45 -12.69
N TRP A 112 -17.77 -18.01 -12.07
CA TRP A 112 -16.50 -17.63 -12.69
C TRP A 112 -15.90 -18.71 -13.60
N GLU A 113 -16.11 -19.98 -13.27
CA GLU A 113 -15.60 -21.12 -14.04
C GLU A 113 -16.25 -21.27 -15.43
N GLN A 114 -17.51 -20.85 -15.57
CA GLN A 114 -18.21 -20.86 -16.86
C GLN A 114 -17.64 -19.77 -17.78
N VAL A 115 -17.37 -18.59 -17.20
CA VAL A 115 -16.82 -17.44 -17.91
C VAL A 115 -15.40 -17.73 -18.39
N LYS A 116 -14.58 -18.37 -17.55
CA LYS A 116 -13.20 -18.72 -17.86
C LYS A 116 -13.06 -19.63 -19.09
N LYS A 117 -13.92 -20.65 -19.19
CA LYS A 117 -13.88 -21.65 -20.28
C LYS A 117 -14.26 -21.07 -21.64
N ASP A 118 -15.20 -20.12 -21.67
CA ASP A 118 -15.65 -19.46 -22.89
C ASP A 118 -14.63 -18.42 -23.41
N LEU A 119 -13.80 -17.88 -22.51
CA LEU A 119 -12.76 -16.89 -22.83
C LEU A 119 -11.50 -17.54 -23.41
N GLU A 120 -11.08 -18.68 -22.87
CA GLU A 120 -9.90 -19.43 -23.35
C GLU A 120 -10.12 -20.02 -24.75
N ALA A 121 -11.35 -20.46 -25.07
CA ALA A 121 -11.70 -21.03 -26.37
C ALA A 121 -11.73 -20.00 -27.51
N LYS A 122 -11.90 -18.71 -27.21
CA LYS A 122 -12.19 -17.69 -28.22
C LYS A 122 -10.97 -16.91 -28.69
N TRP A 123 -9.92 -16.78 -27.86
CA TRP A 123 -8.87 -15.78 -28.12
C TRP A 123 -7.42 -16.28 -28.01
N GLY A 124 -7.16 -17.52 -27.58
CA GLY A 124 -5.81 -18.07 -27.48
C GLY A 124 -4.94 -17.39 -26.40
N SER A 125 -3.76 -17.96 -26.10
CA SER A 125 -2.83 -17.41 -25.10
C SER A 125 -1.92 -16.34 -25.69
N SER A 126 -1.77 -15.21 -25.00
CA SER A 126 -0.76 -14.19 -25.30
C SER A 126 0.25 -14.11 -24.15
N ASP A 127 1.54 -14.08 -24.48
CA ASP A 127 2.69 -14.09 -23.56
C ASP A 127 2.94 -12.71 -22.88
N GLU A 128 1.93 -11.82 -22.87
CA GLU A 128 1.93 -10.62 -22.03
C GLU A 128 1.67 -10.95 -20.56
N ASP A 129 0.90 -12.00 -20.30
CA ASP A 129 0.59 -12.45 -18.96
C ASP A 129 1.87 -12.95 -18.24
N ALA A 130 2.85 -13.48 -18.97
CA ALA A 130 4.14 -13.92 -18.41
C ALA A 130 5.04 -12.74 -18.02
N CYS A 131 5.14 -11.72 -18.88
CA CYS A 131 5.88 -10.49 -18.55
C CYS A 131 5.28 -9.79 -17.33
N ARG A 132 3.96 -9.73 -17.21
CA ARG A 132 3.28 -9.17 -16.05
C ARG A 132 3.47 -10.00 -14.79
N LYS A 133 3.38 -11.32 -14.91
CA LYS A 133 3.70 -12.21 -13.80
C LYS A 133 5.13 -11.99 -13.30
N GLN A 134 6.09 -11.81 -14.20
CA GLN A 134 7.47 -11.49 -13.83
C GLN A 134 7.55 -10.17 -13.05
N ILE A 135 6.86 -9.11 -13.49
CA ILE A 135 6.82 -7.83 -12.76
C ILE A 135 6.22 -8.00 -11.35
N ASP A 136 5.15 -8.79 -11.22
CA ASP A 136 4.53 -9.08 -9.93
C ASP A 136 5.43 -9.93 -9.02
N ASP A 137 6.12 -10.93 -9.58
CA ASP A 137 7.08 -11.76 -8.86
C ASP A 137 8.28 -10.91 -8.38
N GLU A 138 8.83 -10.05 -9.24
CA GLU A 138 9.89 -9.09 -8.89
C GLU A 138 9.43 -8.09 -7.82
N ARG A 139 8.17 -7.63 -7.88
CA ARG A 139 7.59 -6.75 -6.85
C ARG A 139 7.53 -7.46 -5.51
N LEU A 140 7.04 -8.70 -5.46
CA LEU A 140 6.97 -9.49 -4.23
C LEU A 140 8.36 -9.76 -3.65
N GLU A 141 9.35 -10.07 -4.49
CA GLU A 141 10.74 -10.26 -4.08
C GLU A 141 11.33 -8.99 -3.46
N LYS A 142 11.06 -7.82 -4.06
CA LYS A 142 11.51 -6.52 -3.53
C LYS A 142 10.82 -6.16 -2.21
N GLU A 143 9.52 -6.45 -2.07
CA GLU A 143 8.79 -6.26 -0.81
C GLU A 143 9.33 -7.18 0.30
N GLN A 144 9.64 -8.43 -0.03
CA GLN A 144 10.24 -9.37 0.92
C GLN A 144 11.64 -8.90 1.33
N SER A 145 12.47 -8.51 0.36
CA SER A 145 13.81 -7.98 0.62
C SER A 145 13.75 -6.73 1.50
N HIS A 146 12.78 -5.84 1.25
CA HIS A 146 12.54 -4.68 2.09
C HIS A 146 12.17 -5.09 3.53
N SER A 147 11.25 -6.05 3.65
CA SER A 147 10.78 -6.57 4.94
C SER A 147 11.92 -7.13 5.78
N GLU A 148 12.79 -7.93 5.17
CA GLU A 148 13.92 -8.57 5.85
C GLU A 148 15.05 -7.57 6.18
N ALA A 149 15.27 -6.57 5.33
CA ALA A 149 16.44 -5.70 5.44
C ALA A 149 16.22 -4.40 6.21
N PHE A 150 14.98 -3.90 6.29
CA PHE A 150 14.70 -2.56 6.84
C PHE A 150 13.71 -2.56 8.01
N ILE A 151 12.71 -3.45 8.00
CA ILE A 151 11.68 -3.45 9.05
C ILE A 151 12.31 -3.77 10.42
N GLY A 152 11.95 -2.99 11.43
CA GLY A 152 12.39 -3.18 12.81
C GLY A 152 13.69 -2.46 13.15
N ILE A 153 14.36 -1.83 12.19
CA ILE A 153 15.44 -0.88 12.47
C ILE A 153 14.80 0.37 13.11
N SER A 154 14.97 0.49 14.43
CA SER A 154 14.39 1.58 15.23
C SER A 154 15.33 2.77 15.42
N VAL A 155 16.62 2.60 15.10
CA VAL A 155 17.63 3.65 15.16
C VAL A 155 17.73 4.33 13.80
N LEU A 156 17.39 5.62 13.75
CA LEU A 156 17.33 6.40 12.51
C LEU A 156 18.67 6.42 11.74
N GLU A 157 19.80 6.53 12.46
CA GLU A 157 21.13 6.56 11.85
C GLU A 157 21.44 5.25 11.11
N ASP A 158 21.12 4.11 11.71
CA ASP A 158 21.30 2.79 11.10
C ASP A 158 20.40 2.64 9.87
N LEU A 159 19.15 3.08 9.97
CA LEU A 159 18.18 3.02 8.88
C LEU A 159 18.61 3.86 7.68
N ILE A 160 19.02 5.12 7.91
CA ILE A 160 19.51 6.01 6.85
C ILE A 160 20.78 5.41 6.21
N THR A 161 21.72 4.93 7.03
CA THR A 161 22.95 4.31 6.54
C THR A 161 22.65 3.11 5.66
N LYS A 162 21.67 2.29 6.06
CA LYS A 162 21.21 1.13 5.30
C LYS A 162 20.58 1.54 3.97
N ILE A 163 19.70 2.55 3.97
CA ILE A 163 19.07 3.11 2.75
C ILE A 163 20.15 3.63 1.79
N CYS A 164 21.11 4.41 2.29
CA CYS A 164 22.21 4.93 1.48
C CYS A 164 23.07 3.83 0.88
N THR A 165 23.40 2.80 1.67
CA THR A 165 24.19 1.65 1.20
C THR A 165 23.45 0.87 0.13
N ASP A 166 22.15 0.62 0.34
CA ASP A 166 21.30 -0.07 -0.62
C ASP A 166 21.23 0.71 -1.95
N TYR A 167 21.02 2.02 -1.90
CA TYR A 167 21.00 2.88 -3.08
C TYR A 167 22.33 2.82 -3.84
N ILE A 168 23.47 2.95 -3.15
CA ILE A 168 24.80 2.91 -3.79
C ILE A 168 25.06 1.58 -4.50
N ASN A 169 24.57 0.46 -3.97
CA ASN A 169 24.77 -0.86 -4.56
C ASN A 169 23.92 -1.12 -5.81
N HIS A 170 22.91 -0.28 -6.08
CA HIS A 170 21.98 -0.42 -7.20
C HIS A 170 22.16 0.64 -8.30
N ILE A 171 23.24 1.44 -8.21
CA ILE A 171 23.71 2.39 -9.25
C ILE A 171 24.88 1.75 -9.99
#